data_AF-A0A2J0LSL7-F1
#
_entry.id   AF-A0A2J0LSL7-F1
#
_cell.length_a   1.000
_cell.length_b   1.000
_cell.length_c   1.000
_cell.angle_alpha   90.00
_cell.angle_beta   90.00
_cell.angle_gamma   90.00
#
_symmetry.space_group_name_H-M   'P 1'
#
loop_
_entity.id
_entity.type
_entity.pdbx_description
1 polymer ?
#
loop_
_entity_poly.entity_id
_entity_poly.type
_entity_poly.pdbx_seq_one_letter_code
_entity_poly.pdbx_strand_id
1 'polypeptide(L)'
;VDPNAQLWGVIKNPVNFLYVVFHSLYKNFFFYFETFFLKPGWVNTSLPDLLYIFMAGGMTLILRSKEEIVSLNTRQRLLLLGVFFAQLLLVFLSMYLVWTKVGAERIAGVQGRYFLAIMPLFIFSFYKSKFSFRSEWIKNNISIALVVFLFVTFIFVFINIAQLYYKGLSNYL
;
A
#
# COMPACT_ATOMS: atom_id res chain seq x y z
N VAL A 1 -5.41 6.07 -25.25
CA VAL A 1 -4.22 6.54 -24.51
C VAL A 1 -3.12 6.74 -25.54
N ASP A 2 -2.28 7.78 -25.40
CA ASP A 2 -1.15 8.06 -26.31
C ASP A 2 0.14 8.17 -25.48
N PRO A 3 0.94 7.09 -25.37
CA PRO A 3 2.15 7.08 -24.55
C PRO A 3 3.21 8.08 -25.03
N ASN A 4 3.32 8.32 -26.33
CA ASN A 4 4.32 9.24 -26.89
C ASN A 4 3.99 10.67 -26.52
N ALA A 5 2.72 11.08 -26.69
CA ALA A 5 2.27 12.41 -26.28
C ALA A 5 2.42 12.62 -24.76
N GLN A 6 2.13 11.60 -23.95
CA GLN A 6 2.31 11.67 -22.50
C GLN A 6 3.78 11.81 -22.12
N LEU A 7 4.68 11.02 -22.72
CA LEU A 7 6.11 11.10 -22.45
C LEU A 7 6.68 12.48 -22.84
N TRP A 8 6.30 13.00 -24.01
CA TRP A 8 6.66 14.35 -24.42
C TRP A 8 6.13 15.41 -23.44
N GLY A 9 4.92 15.22 -22.91
CA GLY A 9 4.35 16.08 -21.87
C GLY A 9 5.18 16.10 -20.58
N VAL A 10 5.62 14.93 -20.11
CA VAL A 10 6.49 14.81 -18.92
C VAL A 10 7.84 15.49 -19.15
N ILE A 11 8.46 15.29 -20.31
CA ILE A 11 9.76 15.90 -20.63
C ILE A 11 9.67 17.42 -20.73
N LYS A 12 8.62 17.94 -21.38
CA LYS A 12 8.42 19.40 -21.54
C LYS A 12 8.00 20.09 -20.25
N ASN A 13 7.23 19.42 -19.40
CA ASN A 13 6.74 20.00 -18.16
C ASN A 13 6.72 18.96 -17.01
N PRO A 14 7.89 18.64 -16.43
CA PRO A 14 7.99 17.66 -15.35
C PRO A 14 7.30 18.11 -14.07
N VAL A 15 7.19 19.43 -13.83
CA VAL A 15 6.49 20.00 -12.67
C VAL A 15 4.99 19.69 -12.75
N ASN A 16 4.39 19.79 -13.94
CA ASN A 16 2.98 19.42 -14.13
C ASN A 16 2.76 17.92 -13.91
N PHE A 17 3.68 17.06 -14.35
CA PHE A 17 3.60 15.63 -14.04
C PHE A 17 3.61 15.37 -12.52
N LEU A 18 4.54 15.99 -11.79
CA LEU A 18 4.57 15.88 -10.32
C LEU A 18 3.28 16.40 -9.68
N TYR A 19 2.73 17.51 -10.17
CA TYR A 19 1.43 18.02 -9.72
C TYR A 19 0.32 16.98 -9.89
N VAL A 20 0.22 16.36 -11.08
CA VAL A 20 -0.78 15.31 -11.35
C VAL A 20 -0.55 14.07 -10.47
N VAL A 21 0.70 13.70 -10.19
CA VAL A 21 1.03 12.62 -9.22
C VAL A 21 0.53 12.97 -7.82
N PHE A 22 0.85 14.14 -7.29
CA PHE A 22 0.42 14.57 -5.95
C PHE A 22 -1.11 14.72 -5.87
N HIS A 23 -1.73 15.28 -6.90
CA HIS A 23 -3.18 15.38 -7.00
C HIS A 23 -3.84 13.99 -6.96
N SER A 24 -3.26 13.02 -7.67
CA SER A 24 -3.73 11.63 -7.67
C SER A 24 -3.55 10.94 -6.32
N LEU A 25 -2.42 11.17 -5.64
CA LEU A 25 -2.18 10.67 -4.28
C LEU A 25 -3.22 11.20 -3.29
N TYR A 26 -3.50 12.50 -3.33
CA TYR A 26 -4.47 13.13 -2.43
C TYR A 26 -5.90 12.63 -2.69
N LYS A 27 -6.35 12.66 -3.95
CA LYS A 27 -7.73 12.29 -4.31
C LYS A 27 -8.03 10.80 -4.12
N ASN A 28 -7.04 9.92 -4.31
CA ASN A 28 -7.22 8.48 -4.24
C ASN A 28 -6.59 7.86 -2.98
N PHE A 29 -6.29 8.65 -1.94
CA PHE A 29 -5.60 8.17 -0.74
C PHE A 29 -6.27 6.94 -0.12
N PHE A 30 -7.57 7.02 0.18
CA PHE A 30 -8.34 5.90 0.76
C PHE A 30 -8.39 4.69 -0.17
N PHE A 31 -8.57 4.93 -1.47
CA PHE A 31 -8.57 3.86 -2.46
C PHE A 31 -7.23 3.12 -2.52
N TYR A 32 -6.11 3.85 -2.50
CA TYR A 32 -4.77 3.25 -2.43
C TYR A 32 -4.55 2.52 -1.11
N PHE A 33 -5.05 3.04 0.01
CA PHE A 33 -4.95 2.38 1.30
C PHE A 33 -5.71 1.04 1.33
N GLU A 34 -6.97 1.02 0.89
CA GLU A 34 -7.78 -0.20 0.82
C GLU A 34 -7.17 -1.25 -0.10
N THR A 35 -6.74 -0.83 -1.30
CA THR A 35 -6.15 -1.73 -2.30
C THR A 35 -4.71 -2.14 -1.97
N PHE A 36 -4.03 -1.47 -1.04
CA PHE A 36 -2.74 -1.89 -0.50
C PHE A 36 -2.89 -3.10 0.42
N PHE A 37 -3.88 -3.09 1.31
CA PHE A 37 -4.15 -4.22 2.19
C PHE A 37 -4.91 -5.32 1.48
N LEU A 38 -6.20 -5.10 1.24
CA LEU A 38 -7.05 -6.04 0.54
C LEU A 38 -8.34 -5.37 0.08
N LYS A 39 -8.62 -5.46 -1.22
CA LYS A 39 -9.92 -5.10 -1.78
C LYS A 39 -10.46 -6.28 -2.60
N PRO A 40 -11.50 -6.99 -2.12
CA PRO A 40 -11.98 -8.22 -2.74
C PRO A 40 -12.43 -8.09 -4.21
N GLY A 41 -12.29 -9.21 -4.93
CA GLY A 41 -12.97 -9.55 -6.19
C GLY A 41 -12.62 -8.69 -7.40
N TRP A 42 -13.04 -7.42 -7.39
CA TRP A 42 -13.02 -6.52 -8.56
C TRP A 42 -12.85 -5.05 -8.16
N VAL A 43 -12.18 -4.75 -7.04
CA VAL A 43 -11.84 -3.37 -6.61
C VAL A 43 -13.06 -2.47 -6.27
N ASN A 44 -14.28 -2.94 -6.49
CA ASN A 44 -15.51 -2.18 -6.30
C ASN A 44 -16.14 -2.32 -4.91
N THR A 45 -15.73 -3.34 -4.14
CA THR A 45 -16.29 -3.58 -2.80
C THR A 45 -15.21 -3.41 -1.74
N SER A 46 -15.46 -2.52 -0.78
CA SER A 46 -14.60 -2.33 0.38
C SER A 46 -14.97 -3.31 1.50
N LEU A 47 -13.97 -3.74 2.26
CA LEU A 47 -14.18 -4.48 3.51
C LEU A 47 -14.56 -3.50 4.62
N PRO A 48 -15.08 -3.97 5.76
CA PRO A 48 -15.34 -3.09 6.91
C PRO A 48 -14.07 -2.33 7.35
N ASP A 49 -14.18 -1.03 7.63
CA ASP A 49 -13.07 -0.15 8.03
C ASP A 49 -12.23 -0.71 9.19
N LEU A 50 -12.90 -1.35 10.14
CA LEU A 50 -12.27 -2.00 11.30
C LEU A 50 -11.23 -3.05 10.88
N LEU A 51 -11.46 -3.77 9.79
CA LEU A 51 -10.53 -4.77 9.29
C LEU A 51 -9.25 -4.12 8.76
N TYR A 52 -9.36 -2.99 8.07
CA TYR A 52 -8.18 -2.25 7.60
C TYR A 52 -7.34 -1.72 8.77
N ILE A 53 -7.99 -1.22 9.81
CA ILE A 53 -7.32 -0.79 11.05
C ILE A 53 -6.63 -1.99 11.72
N PHE A 54 -7.31 -3.13 11.81
CA PHE A 54 -6.76 -4.36 12.38
C PHE A 54 -5.55 -4.85 11.58
N MET A 55 -5.63 -4.88 10.24
CA MET A 55 -4.53 -5.26 9.36
C MET A 55 -3.32 -4.33 9.50
N ALA A 56 -3.56 -3.01 9.54
CA ALA A 56 -2.50 -2.03 9.78
C ALA A 56 -1.83 -2.26 11.15
N GLY A 57 -2.61 -2.49 12.20
CA GLY A 57 -2.12 -2.83 13.53
C GLY A 57 -1.25 -4.10 13.53
N GLY A 58 -1.72 -5.19 12.93
CA GLY A 58 -0.95 -6.43 12.84
C GLY A 58 0.33 -6.30 12.02
N MET A 59 0.33 -5.50 10.96
CA MET A 59 1.55 -5.21 10.21
C MET A 59 2.59 -4.49 11.08
N THR A 60 2.17 -3.57 11.96
CA THR A 60 3.10 -2.95 12.92
C THR A 60 3.67 -3.95 13.93
N LEU A 61 2.87 -4.92 14.37
CA LEU A 61 3.33 -6.01 15.24
C LEU A 61 4.37 -6.89 14.54
N ILE A 62 4.13 -7.26 13.27
CA ILE A 62 5.08 -8.05 12.46
C ILE A 62 6.43 -7.32 12.32
N LEU A 63 6.39 -6.02 12.02
CA LEU A 63 7.60 -5.22 11.83
C LEU A 63 8.44 -5.09 13.10
N ARG A 64 7.83 -5.32 14.27
CA ARG A 64 8.45 -5.14 15.58
C ARG A 64 8.68 -6.46 16.33
N SER A 65 8.23 -7.59 15.80
CA SER A 65 8.36 -8.89 16.45
C SER A 65 9.77 -9.46 16.40
N LYS A 66 10.58 -9.01 15.44
CA LYS A 66 11.97 -9.41 15.32
C LYS A 66 12.86 -8.38 15.98
N GLU A 67 13.77 -8.87 16.83
CA GLU A 67 14.87 -8.07 17.32
C GLU A 67 15.70 -7.55 16.14
N GLU A 68 16.13 -6.30 16.27
CA GLU A 68 16.82 -5.61 15.20
C GLU A 68 18.28 -6.07 15.14
N ILE A 69 18.60 -6.92 14.15
CA ILE A 69 19.97 -7.47 14.00
C ILE A 69 20.88 -6.48 13.24
N VAL A 70 20.31 -5.56 12.45
CA VAL A 70 21.07 -4.72 11.50
C VAL A 70 20.91 -3.22 11.81
N SER A 71 22.04 -2.51 11.88
CA SER A 71 22.08 -1.05 12.00
C SER A 71 22.36 -0.37 10.67
N LEU A 72 21.40 0.43 10.17
CA LEU A 72 21.60 1.27 9.00
C LEU A 72 22.08 2.67 9.37
N ASN A 73 23.12 3.15 8.68
CA ASN A 73 23.61 4.52 8.78
C ASN A 73 22.71 5.50 8.00
N THR A 74 22.90 6.81 8.22
CA THR A 74 22.07 7.85 7.58
C THR A 74 22.10 7.79 6.05
N ARG A 75 23.26 7.47 5.44
CA ARG A 75 23.39 7.39 3.98
C ARG A 75 22.58 6.22 3.41
N GLN A 76 22.61 5.06 4.06
CA GLN A 76 21.81 3.88 3.66
C GLN A 76 20.32 4.18 3.77
N ARG A 77 19.88 4.90 4.80
CA ARG A 77 18.48 5.31 4.96
C ARG A 77 18.03 6.26 3.85
N LEU A 78 18.84 7.26 3.54
CA LEU A 78 18.57 8.18 2.44
C LEU A 78 18.55 7.47 1.09
N LEU A 79 19.43 6.47 0.89
CA LEU A 79 19.42 5.63 -0.31
C LEU A 79 18.11 4.84 -0.40
N LEU A 80 17.67 4.19 0.68
CA LEU A 80 16.40 3.45 0.70
C LEU A 80 15.20 4.36 0.41
N LEU A 81 15.17 5.56 1.00
CA LEU A 81 14.14 6.57 0.69
C LEU A 81 14.18 7.01 -0.77
N GLY A 82 15.38 7.28 -1.29
CA GLY A 82 15.57 7.67 -2.70
C GLY A 82 15.05 6.60 -3.66
N VAL A 83 15.40 5.33 -3.41
CA VAL A 83 14.92 4.19 -4.21
C VAL A 83 13.40 4.04 -4.08
N PHE A 84 12.84 4.19 -2.87
CA PHE A 84 11.39 4.16 -2.66
C PHE A 84 10.67 5.23 -3.49
N PHE A 85 11.09 6.48 -3.42
CA PHE A 85 10.46 7.57 -4.17
C PHE A 85 10.66 7.43 -5.68
N ALA A 86 11.82 6.97 -6.13
CA ALA A 86 12.06 6.68 -7.54
C ALA A 86 11.10 5.60 -8.06
N GLN A 87 10.95 4.50 -7.33
CA GLN A 87 10.03 3.43 -7.70
C GLN A 87 8.56 3.89 -7.65
N LEU A 88 8.19 4.68 -6.64
CA LEU A 88 6.85 5.29 -6.56
C LEU A 88 6.55 6.11 -7.82
N LEU A 89 7.47 6.98 -8.23
CA LEU A 89 7.33 7.78 -9.43
C LEU A 89 7.28 6.93 -10.70
N LEU A 90 8.06 5.84 -10.79
CA LEU A 90 8.02 4.92 -11.92
C LEU A 90 6.68 4.19 -12.03
N VAL A 91 6.07 3.79 -10.92
CA VAL A 91 4.71 3.22 -10.90
C VAL A 91 3.73 4.24 -11.48
N PHE A 92 3.75 5.48 -10.98
CA PHE A 92 2.86 6.52 -11.50
C PHE A 92 3.13 6.86 -12.97
N LEU A 93 4.40 6.94 -13.39
CA LEU A 93 4.77 7.18 -14.77
C LEU A 93 4.25 6.07 -15.69
N SER A 94 4.41 4.81 -15.30
CA SER A 94 3.90 3.68 -16.09
C SER A 94 2.39 3.77 -16.32
N MET A 95 1.63 4.10 -15.27
CA MET A 95 0.17 4.25 -15.33
C MET A 95 -0.27 5.53 -16.05
N TYR A 96 0.55 6.58 -15.97
CA TYR A 96 0.35 7.82 -16.73
C TYR A 96 0.49 7.57 -18.23
N LEU A 97 1.53 6.84 -18.63
CA LEU A 97 1.82 6.54 -20.05
C LEU A 97 0.82 5.54 -20.65
N VAL A 98 0.45 4.51 -19.91
CA VAL A 98 -0.29 3.35 -20.46
C VAL A 98 -1.80 3.45 -20.21
N TRP A 99 -2.21 4.05 -19.10
CA TRP A 99 -3.61 3.98 -18.65
C TRP A 99 -4.34 5.33 -18.62
N THR A 100 -3.60 6.43 -18.67
CA THR A 100 -4.16 7.78 -18.44
C THR A 100 -4.33 8.54 -19.75
N LYS A 101 -5.51 9.13 -19.98
CA LYS A 101 -5.76 9.98 -21.15
C LYS A 101 -4.90 11.25 -21.09
N VAL A 102 -4.48 11.76 -22.26
CA VAL A 102 -3.75 13.03 -22.35
C VAL A 102 -4.62 14.15 -21.79
N GLY A 103 -4.03 15.01 -20.96
CA GLY A 103 -4.73 16.12 -20.30
C GLY A 103 -5.61 15.72 -19.11
N ALA A 104 -5.56 14.47 -18.64
CA ALA A 104 -6.30 14.06 -17.45
C ALA A 104 -5.74 14.71 -16.18
N GLU A 105 -6.63 15.16 -15.29
CA GLU A 105 -6.28 15.76 -14.00
C GLU A 105 -5.73 14.76 -12.97
N ARG A 106 -5.93 13.45 -13.22
CA ARG A 106 -5.51 12.35 -12.34
C ARG A 106 -5.00 11.15 -13.12
N ILE A 107 -4.08 10.42 -12.52
CA ILE A 107 -3.50 9.19 -13.04
C ILE A 107 -4.47 8.04 -12.77
N ALA A 108 -4.93 7.39 -13.83
CA ALA A 108 -5.83 6.26 -13.75
C ALA A 108 -5.05 4.94 -13.63
N GLY A 109 -5.70 3.90 -13.09
CA GLY A 109 -5.13 2.54 -13.07
C GLY A 109 -4.15 2.24 -11.93
N VAL A 110 -3.70 3.25 -11.18
CA VAL A 110 -2.85 3.05 -9.99
C VAL A 110 -3.64 2.33 -8.90
N GLN A 111 -3.04 1.31 -8.29
CA GLN A 111 -3.61 0.57 -7.17
C GLN A 111 -2.57 0.44 -6.06
N GLY A 112 -3.02 0.44 -4.80
CA GLY A 112 -2.18 0.33 -3.62
C GLY A 112 -1.32 -0.92 -3.59
N ARG A 113 -1.77 -2.04 -4.17
CA ARG A 113 -0.99 -3.28 -4.28
C ARG A 113 0.35 -3.12 -5.00
N TYR A 114 0.49 -2.12 -5.87
CA TYR A 114 1.77 -1.82 -6.52
C TYR A 114 2.81 -1.31 -5.51
N PHE A 115 2.36 -0.72 -4.41
CA PHE A 115 3.22 -0.21 -3.36
C PHE A 115 3.73 -1.32 -2.41
N LEU A 116 3.12 -2.50 -2.40
CA LEU A 116 3.55 -3.64 -1.55
C LEU A 116 5.01 -4.03 -1.79
N ALA A 117 5.45 -4.04 -3.05
CA ALA A 117 6.82 -4.41 -3.42
C ALA A 117 7.87 -3.38 -2.94
N ILE A 118 7.48 -2.11 -2.76
CA ILE A 118 8.39 -1.01 -2.45
C ILE A 118 8.30 -0.55 -0.99
N MET A 119 7.19 -0.83 -0.31
CA MET A 119 6.95 -0.44 1.08
C MET A 119 8.04 -0.91 2.06
N PRO A 120 8.67 -2.09 1.91
CA PRO A 120 9.78 -2.50 2.75
C PRO A 120 10.95 -1.50 2.76
N LEU A 121 11.22 -0.83 1.63
CA LEU A 121 12.27 0.19 1.53
C LEU A 121 11.96 1.40 2.42
N PHE A 122 10.70 1.87 2.37
CA PHE A 122 10.23 2.96 3.22
C PHE A 122 10.33 2.56 4.69
N ILE A 123 9.81 1.39 5.06
CA ILE A 123 9.84 0.90 6.43
C ILE A 123 11.27 0.78 6.97
N PHE A 124 12.18 0.17 6.20
CA PHE A 124 13.57 -0.01 6.63
C PHE A 124 14.34 1.30 6.76
N SER A 125 13.97 2.34 6.02
CA SER A 125 14.59 3.66 6.18
C SER A 125 14.33 4.31 7.56
N PHE A 126 13.21 3.97 8.21
CA PHE A 126 12.82 4.46 9.55
C PHE A 126 13.03 3.44 10.69
N TYR A 127 13.55 2.25 10.36
CA TYR A 127 13.92 1.21 11.33
C TYR A 127 14.87 1.79 12.39
N LYS A 128 14.74 1.50 13.70
CA LYS A 128 15.35 2.24 14.84
C LYS A 128 14.70 3.54 15.34
N SER A 129 13.50 3.94 14.88
CA SER A 129 12.71 4.92 15.66
C SER A 129 12.51 4.36 17.09
N LYS A 130 12.89 5.13 18.12
CA LYS A 130 12.96 4.77 19.56
C LYS A 130 11.58 4.47 20.19
N PHE A 131 10.84 3.55 19.60
CA PHE A 131 9.55 3.09 20.08
C PHE A 131 9.63 1.58 20.29
N SER A 132 10.05 1.19 21.49
CA SER A 132 10.08 -0.20 21.93
C SER A 132 8.73 -0.60 22.52
N PHE A 133 8.25 -1.81 22.22
CA PHE A 133 7.18 -2.39 23.02
C PHE A 133 7.68 -2.60 24.45
N ARG A 134 7.14 -1.80 25.38
CA ARG A 134 7.55 -1.76 26.78
C ARG A 134 6.95 -2.91 27.61
N SER A 135 6.02 -3.69 27.04
CA SER A 135 5.36 -4.80 27.72
C SER A 135 6.10 -6.12 27.46
N GLU A 136 6.68 -6.69 28.52
CA GLU A 136 7.29 -8.04 28.53
C GLU A 136 6.31 -9.12 28.05
N TRP A 137 5.01 -8.96 28.36
CA TRP A 137 3.97 -9.89 27.94
C TRP A 137 3.81 -9.94 26.42
N ILE A 138 3.85 -8.77 25.76
CA ILE A 138 3.72 -8.69 24.30
C ILE A 138 4.93 -9.35 23.64
N LYS A 139 6.15 -9.10 24.14
CA LYS A 139 7.37 -9.72 23.61
C LYS A 139 7.31 -11.25 23.67
N ASN A 140 6.94 -11.80 24.83
CA ASN A 140 6.90 -13.25 25.04
C ASN A 140 5.80 -13.95 24.25
N ASN A 141 4.70 -13.25 23.93
CA ASN A 141 3.55 -13.83 23.24
C ASN A 141 3.43 -13.37 21.77
N ILE A 142 4.43 -12.67 21.22
CA ILE A 142 4.29 -12.05 19.89
C ILE A 142 4.07 -13.09 18.79
N SER A 143 4.75 -14.23 18.83
CA SER A 143 4.55 -15.32 17.86
C SER A 143 3.12 -15.85 17.88
N ILE A 144 2.54 -16.03 19.07
CA ILE A 144 1.16 -16.47 19.24
C ILE A 144 0.20 -15.39 18.74
N ALA A 145 0.43 -14.13 19.12
CA ALA A 145 -0.36 -12.99 18.66
C ALA A 145 -0.34 -12.86 17.13
N LEU A 146 0.80 -13.11 16.48
CA LEU A 146 0.93 -13.11 15.02
C LEU A 146 0.16 -14.26 14.37
N VAL A 147 0.24 -15.46 14.93
CA VAL A 147 -0.54 -16.61 14.44
C VAL A 147 -2.03 -16.31 14.55
N VAL A 148 -2.49 -15.84 15.72
CA VAL A 148 -3.90 -15.44 15.93
C VAL A 148 -4.31 -14.33 14.97
N PHE A 149 -3.47 -13.30 14.79
CA PHE A 149 -3.72 -12.21 13.84
C PHE A 149 -3.91 -12.73 12.41
N LEU A 150 -3.04 -13.62 11.95
CA LEU A 150 -3.12 -14.22 10.61
C LEU A 150 -4.38 -15.09 10.46
N PHE A 151 -4.70 -15.92 11.45
CA PHE A 151 -5.91 -16.76 11.43
C PHE A 151 -7.19 -15.93 11.43
N VAL A 152 -7.29 -14.92 12.31
CA VAL A 152 -8.45 -14.01 12.36
C VAL A 152 -8.60 -13.26 11.05
N THR A 153 -7.51 -12.73 10.51
CA THR A 153 -7.51 -12.05 9.21
C THR A 153 -8.00 -13.00 8.11
N PHE A 154 -7.47 -14.21 8.04
CA PHE A 154 -7.86 -15.21 7.05
C PHE A 154 -9.36 -15.56 7.14
N ILE A 155 -9.85 -15.90 8.34
CA ILE A 155 -11.27 -16.25 8.56
C ILE A 155 -12.18 -15.08 8.19
N PHE A 156 -11.86 -13.87 8.65
CA PHE A 156 -12.69 -12.70 8.41
C PHE A 156 -12.74 -12.34 6.92
N VAL A 157 -11.59 -12.38 6.23
CA VAL A 157 -11.50 -12.19 4.78
C VAL A 157 -12.30 -13.26 4.06
N PHE A 158 -12.15 -14.53 4.42
CA PHE A 158 -12.87 -15.63 3.81
C PHE A 158 -14.39 -15.47 3.95
N ILE A 159 -14.88 -15.13 5.15
CA ILE A 159 -16.31 -14.88 5.39
C ILE A 159 -16.82 -13.72 4.53
N ASN A 160 -16.09 -12.60 4.47
CA ASN A 160 -16.52 -11.43 3.69
C ASN A 160 -16.53 -11.72 2.18
N ILE A 161 -15.53 -12.46 1.68
CA ILE A 161 -15.50 -12.91 0.29
C ILE A 161 -16.67 -13.85 0.01
N ALA A 162 -16.91 -14.85 0.87
CA ALA A 162 -18.04 -15.76 0.71
C ALA A 162 -19.38 -15.00 0.69
N GLN A 163 -19.60 -14.09 1.64
CA GLN A 163 -20.79 -13.25 1.69
C GLN A 163 -20.96 -12.41 0.42
N LEU A 164 -19.87 -11.87 -0.13
CA LEU A 164 -19.91 -11.12 -1.38
C LEU A 164 -20.38 -12.00 -2.54
N TYR A 165 -19.82 -13.20 -2.67
CA TYR A 165 -20.21 -14.15 -3.72
C TYR A 165 -21.69 -14.60 -3.58
N TYR A 166 -22.14 -14.94 -2.38
CA TYR A 166 -23.51 -15.40 -2.16
C TYR A 166 -24.55 -14.27 -2.25
N LYS A 167 -24.26 -13.06 -1.78
CA LYS A 167 -25.11 -11.88 -2.03
C LYS A 167 -25.17 -11.51 -3.50
N GLY A 168 -24.05 -11.64 -4.21
CA GLY A 168 -23.99 -11.47 -5.66
C GLY A 168 -24.97 -12.39 -6.38
N LEU A 169 -24.98 -13.68 -6.04
CA LEU A 169 -25.93 -14.66 -6.61
C LEU A 169 -27.40 -14.32 -6.33
N SER A 170 -27.73 -13.86 -5.12
CA SER A 170 -29.10 -13.50 -4.73
C SER A 170 -29.70 -12.33 -5.51
N ASN A 171 -28.88 -11.49 -6.15
CA ASN A 171 -29.37 -10.38 -6.96
C ASN A 171 -29.70 -10.80 -8.42
N TYR A 172 -29.40 -12.04 -8.80
CA TYR A 172 -29.66 -12.60 -10.13
C TYR A 172 -30.73 -13.70 -10.13
N LEU A 173 -31.32 -14.03 -8.97
CA LEU A 173 -32.45 -14.95 -8.78
C LEU A 173 -33.69 -14.14 -8.37
#